data_AF-A0A645EK92-F1
#
_entry.id   AF-A0A645EK92-F1
#
_cell.length_a   1.000
_cell.length_b   1.000
_cell.length_c   1.000
_cell.angle_alpha   90.00
_cell.angle_beta   90.00
_cell.angle_gamma   90.00
#
_symmetry.space_group_name_H-M   'P 1'
#
loop_
_entity.id
_entity.type
_entity.pdbx_description
1 polymer ?
#
loop_
_entity_poly.entity_id
_entity_poly.type
_entity_poly.pdbx_seq_one_letter_code
_entity_poly.pdbx_strand_id
1 'polypeptide(L)'
;MTLAKKIEQVLKDELKPENLKTVIDIAEYLKFKEKQSVWEKINESGKEYLSEEERKNIDELKSNSDFINQDDLLKELGINEDEI
;
A
#
# COMPACT_ATOMS: atom_id res chain seq x y z
N MET A 1 14.69 -0.43 14.31
CA MET A 1 15.68 -0.84 13.30
C MET A 1 14.90 -1.22 12.04
N THR A 2 15.16 -0.59 10.88
CA THR A 2 14.39 -0.78 9.65
C THR A 2 14.82 -2.07 8.90
N LEU A 3 13.96 -2.58 8.00
CA LEU A 3 14.28 -3.75 7.19
C LEU A 3 15.53 -3.52 6.33
N ALA A 4 15.61 -2.36 5.68
CA ALA A 4 16.79 -1.90 4.94
C ALA A 4 18.08 -1.97 5.77
N LYS A 5 18.08 -1.43 7.01
CA LYS A 5 19.26 -1.45 7.90
C LYS A 5 19.68 -2.87 8.31
N LYS A 6 18.73 -3.80 8.44
CA LYS A 6 19.04 -5.21 8.74
C LYS A 6 19.67 -5.90 7.53
N ILE A 7 19.12 -5.68 6.34
CA ILE A 7 19.64 -6.24 5.08
C ILE A 7 21.06 -5.71 4.83
N GLU A 8 21.27 -4.41 5.01
CA GLU A 8 22.59 -3.79 4.91
C GLU A 8 23.60 -4.39 5.89
N GLN A 9 23.25 -4.55 7.17
CA GLN A 9 24.17 -5.13 8.15
C GLN A 9 24.55 -6.59 7.84
N VAL A 10 23.64 -7.37 7.26
CA VAL A 10 23.85 -8.79 6.96
C VAL A 10 24.62 -8.98 5.65
N LEU A 11 24.33 -8.19 4.63
CA LEU A 11 24.83 -8.41 3.26
C LEU A 11 25.90 -7.42 2.80
N LYS A 12 26.27 -6.41 3.60
CA LYS A 12 27.29 -5.40 3.25
C LYS A 12 28.63 -5.97 2.82
N ASP A 13 29.01 -7.14 3.35
CA ASP A 13 30.32 -7.76 3.10
C ASP A 13 30.24 -8.80 1.96
N GLU A 14 29.02 -9.18 1.55
CA GLU A 14 28.75 -10.21 0.54
C GLU A 14 28.36 -9.63 -0.82
N LEU A 15 27.79 -8.41 -0.83
CA LEU A 15 27.24 -7.79 -2.03
C LEU A 15 27.85 -6.42 -2.30
N LYS A 16 28.01 -6.12 -3.60
CA LYS A 16 28.29 -4.75 -4.04
C LYS A 16 27.13 -3.82 -3.65
N PRO A 17 27.39 -2.52 -3.42
CA PRO A 17 26.36 -1.56 -3.05
C PRO A 17 25.16 -1.50 -4.01
N GLU A 18 25.38 -1.67 -5.32
CA GLU A 18 24.28 -1.69 -6.32
C GLU A 18 23.35 -2.90 -6.13
N ASN A 19 23.93 -4.06 -5.82
CA ASN A 19 23.17 -5.29 -5.59
C ASN A 19 22.43 -5.23 -4.25
N LEU A 20 23.04 -4.61 -3.25
CA LEU A 20 22.43 -4.41 -1.94
C LEU A 20 21.18 -3.53 -2.03
N LYS A 21 21.25 -2.43 -2.80
CA LYS A 21 20.11 -1.56 -3.07
C LYS A 21 18.96 -2.34 -3.72
N THR A 22 19.27 -3.11 -4.76
CA THR A 22 18.28 -3.95 -5.45
C THR A 22 17.58 -4.93 -4.50
N VAL A 23 18.32 -5.58 -3.59
CA VAL A 23 17.74 -6.51 -2.61
C VAL A 23 16.82 -5.79 -1.62
N ILE A 24 17.21 -4.59 -1.17
CA ILE A 24 16.37 -3.75 -0.30
C ILE A 24 15.08 -3.37 -1.02
N ASP A 25 15.17 -2.88 -2.25
CA ASP A 25 14.01 -2.45 -3.05
C ASP A 25 13.03 -3.61 -3.29
N ILE A 26 13.53 -4.81 -3.61
CA ILE A 26 12.70 -6.02 -3.77
C ILE A 26 12.04 -6.41 -2.44
N ALA A 27 12.76 -6.37 -1.33
CA ALA A 27 12.22 -6.74 -0.02
C ALA A 27 11.12 -5.78 0.44
N GLU A 28 11.27 -4.48 0.16
CA GLU A 28 10.24 -3.47 0.44
C GLU A 28 9.02 -3.63 -0.45
N TYR A 29 9.22 -3.90 -1.74
CA TYR A 29 8.14 -4.20 -2.67
C TYR A 29 7.33 -5.45 -2.24
N LEU A 30 8.01 -6.53 -1.86
CA LEU A 30 7.35 -7.75 -1.39
C LEU A 30 6.55 -7.51 -0.10
N LYS A 31 7.10 -6.75 0.84
CA LYS A 31 6.40 -6.36 2.07
C LYS A 31 5.16 -5.51 1.78
N PHE A 32 5.24 -4.61 0.81
CA PHE A 32 4.09 -3.82 0.35
C PHE A 32 3.03 -4.72 -0.29
N LYS A 33 3.42 -5.60 -1.21
CA LYS A 33 2.54 -6.59 -1.86
C LYS A 33 1.82 -7.49 -0.85
N GLU A 34 2.53 -7.96 0.18
CA GLU A 34 1.95 -8.80 1.22
C GLU A 34 0.85 -8.04 1.98
N LYS A 35 1.10 -6.80 2.39
CA LYS A 35 0.09 -5.93 3.01
C LYS A 35 -1.10 -5.69 2.07
N GLN A 36 -0.83 -5.43 0.79
CA GLN A 36 -1.88 -5.23 -0.21
C GLN A 36 -2.79 -6.47 -0.33
N SER A 37 -2.22 -7.68 -0.28
CA SER A 37 -3.00 -8.92 -0.32
C SER A 37 -3.96 -9.09 0.87
N VAL A 38 -3.62 -8.52 2.04
CA VAL A 38 -4.50 -8.53 3.21
C VAL A 38 -5.68 -7.58 2.98
N TRP A 39 -5.42 -6.41 2.40
CA TRP A 39 -6.48 -5.46 2.05
C TRP A 39 -7.40 -6.01 0.95
N GLU A 40 -6.86 -6.68 -0.06
CA GLU A 40 -7.66 -7.36 -1.09
C GLU A 40 -8.60 -8.41 -0.47
N LYS A 41 -8.09 -9.25 0.44
CA LYS A 41 -8.91 -10.23 1.17
C LYS A 41 -10.01 -9.58 2.01
N ILE A 42 -9.71 -8.48 2.72
CA ILE A 42 -10.71 -7.72 3.48
C ILE A 42 -11.80 -7.18 2.54
N ASN A 43 -11.40 -6.67 1.37
CA ASN A 43 -12.33 -6.10 0.40
C ASN A 43 -13.22 -7.18 -0.25
N GLU A 44 -12.65 -8.34 -0.55
CA GLU A 44 -13.37 -9.53 -1.04
C GLU A 44 -14.38 -10.07 -0.01
N SER A 45 -13.95 -10.17 1.26
CA SER A 45 -14.83 -10.53 2.38
C SER A 45 -15.86 -9.46 2.74
N GLY A 46 -15.77 -8.26 2.17
CA GLY A 46 -16.74 -7.18 2.41
C GLY A 46 -18.17 -7.52 2.00
N LYS A 47 -18.40 -8.58 1.21
CA LYS A 47 -19.77 -9.09 0.92
C LYS A 47 -20.40 -9.83 2.10
N GLU A 48 -19.59 -10.31 3.04
CA GLU A 48 -20.05 -11.04 4.23
C GLU A 48 -20.51 -10.09 5.35
N TYR A 49 -20.07 -8.83 5.32
CA TYR A 49 -20.29 -7.85 6.38
C TYR A 49 -21.13 -6.64 5.97
N LEU A 50 -21.40 -6.46 4.67
CA LEU A 50 -22.29 -5.44 4.14
C LEU A 50 -23.37 -6.10 3.29
N SER A 51 -24.63 -5.79 3.59
CA SER A 51 -25.74 -6.18 2.73
C SER A 51 -25.64 -5.49 1.36
N GLU A 52 -26.31 -6.04 0.35
CA GLU A 52 -26.30 -5.43 -1.00
C GLU A 52 -26.92 -4.02 -1.00
N GLU A 53 -27.90 -3.77 -0.12
CA GLU A 53 -28.51 -2.45 0.07
C GLU A 53 -27.53 -1.44 0.69
N GLU A 54 -26.74 -1.85 1.69
CA GLU A 54 -25.71 -1.00 2.29
C GLU A 54 -24.56 -0.72 1.31
N ARG A 55 -24.13 -1.71 0.53
CA ARG A 55 -23.17 -1.52 -0.57
C ARG A 55 -23.68 -0.50 -1.59
N LYS A 56 -24.94 -0.64 -2.01
CA LYS A 56 -25.55 0.25 -2.99
C LYS A 56 -25.69 1.68 -2.46
N ASN A 57 -26.04 1.86 -1.18
CA ASN A 57 -26.05 3.16 -0.54
C ASN A 57 -24.64 3.79 -0.46
N ILE A 58 -23.60 3.00 -0.19
CA ILE A 58 -22.21 3.47 -0.20
C ILE A 58 -21.80 3.89 -1.62
N ASP A 59 -22.16 3.11 -2.64
CA ASP A 59 -21.84 3.42 -4.04
C ASP A 59 -22.59 4.65 -4.54
N GLU A 60 -23.86 4.82 -4.15
CA GLU A 60 -24.64 6.03 -4.42
C GLU A 60 -24.05 7.25 -3.68
N LEU A 61 -23.61 7.11 -2.42
CA LEU A 61 -22.92 8.18 -1.70
C LEU A 61 -21.58 8.54 -2.36
N LYS A 62 -20.79 7.55 -2.80
CA LYS A 62 -19.55 7.80 -3.55
C LYS A 62 -19.79 8.49 -4.89
N SER A 63 -20.89 8.18 -5.57
CA SER A 63 -21.24 8.80 -6.85
C SER A 63 -21.90 10.18 -6.72
N ASN A 64 -22.54 10.47 -5.58
CA ASN A 64 -23.29 11.72 -5.36
C ASN A 64 -22.59 12.72 -4.44
N SER A 65 -21.56 12.31 -3.70
CA SER A 65 -20.71 13.21 -2.93
C SER A 65 -19.45 13.55 -3.69
N ASP A 66 -18.84 14.70 -3.38
CA ASP A 66 -17.47 15.04 -3.77
C ASP A 66 -16.50 14.13 -2.99
N PHE A 67 -16.55 12.83 -3.29
CA PHE A 67 -15.62 11.86 -2.73
C PHE A 67 -14.27 12.13 -3.39
N ILE A 68 -13.40 12.84 -2.67
CA ILE A 68 -12.06 13.11 -3.15
C ILE A 68 -11.32 11.77 -3.16
N ASN A 69 -10.92 11.34 -4.36
CA ASN A 69 -10.05 10.19 -4.51
C ASN A 69 -8.76 10.45 -3.70
N GLN A 70 -8.25 9.44 -3.01
CA GLN A 70 -7.05 9.59 -2.18
C GLN A 70 -5.91 10.20 -3.00
N ASP A 71 -5.74 9.82 -4.27
CA ASP A 71 -4.73 10.37 -5.17
C ASP A 71 -4.93 11.88 -5.43
N ASP A 72 -6.18 12.31 -5.59
CA ASP A 72 -6.54 13.72 -5.78
C ASP A 72 -6.30 14.53 -4.50
N LEU A 73 -6.61 13.93 -3.33
CA LEU A 73 -6.34 14.53 -2.02
C LEU A 73 -4.83 14.67 -1.78
N LEU A 74 -4.05 13.64 -2.09
CA LEU A 74 -2.59 13.65 -1.95
C LEU A 74 -1.96 14.71 -2.85
N LYS A 75 -2.45 14.82 -4.08
CA LYS A 75 -2.05 15.86 -5.02
C LYS A 75 -2.39 17.27 -4.53
N GLU A 76 -3.58 17.47 -3.95
CA GLU A 76 -3.99 18.75 -3.36
C GLU A 76 -3.14 19.10 -2.12
N LEU A 77 -2.79 18.11 -1.32
CA LEU A 77 -1.93 18.28 -0.14
C LEU A 77 -0.44 18.36 -0.47
N GLY A 78 -0.05 18.14 -1.74
CA GLY A 78 1.34 18.15 -2.19
C GLY A 78 2.19 17.02 -1.60
N ILE A 79 1.56 15.93 -1.17
CA ILE A 79 2.20 14.75 -0.60
C ILE A 79 2.40 13.75 -1.73
N ASN A 80 3.64 13.32 -1.96
CA ASN A 80 3.89 12.27 -2.95
C ASN A 80 3.47 10.91 -2.35
N GLU A 81 2.96 10.00 -3.17
CA GLU A 81 2.64 8.62 -2.72
C GLU A 81 3.86 7.94 -2.07
N ASP A 82 5.06 8.31 -2.49
CA ASP A 82 6.33 7.82 -1.96
C ASP A 82 6.64 8.31 -0.52
N GLU A 83 5.88 9.28 0.01
CA GLU A 83 6.04 9.85 1.36
C GLU A 83 5.13 9.17 2.41
N ILE A 84 4.33 8.17 2.02
CA ILE A 84 3.36 7.44 2.87
C ILE A 84 3.76 5.96 3.03
#